data_AF-B4SH86-F1
#
_entry.id   AF-B4SH86-F1
#
_cell.length_a   1.000
_cell.length_b   1.000
_cell.length_c   1.000
_cell.angle_alpha   90.00
_cell.angle_beta   90.00
_cell.angle_gamma   90.00
#
_symmetry.space_group_name_H-M   'P 1'
#
loop_
_entity.id
_entity.type
_entity.pdbx_description
1 polymer ?
#
loop_
_entity_poly.entity_id
_entity_poly.type
_entity_poly.pdbx_seq_one_letter_code
_entity_poly.pdbx_strand_id
1 'polypeptide(L)'
;MKKRILALVGMAALLASGSNAYAATGHATATIAGALTVSQDADGVNGGVLTFGHIIPDAETPGTVTVAASGTNDSFAVTVTTQITQSPAQFAVSGDSGTGYSVTLPGAATLHKTGALVITDMAVTNFTSNLIDNKGTLSDPAGQGTFKVGAKLAVAAAQPSGVYNGTFDVTVLYQ
;
A
#
# COMPACT_ATOMS: atom_id res chain seq x y z
N MET A 1 -32.33 10.61 105.44
CA MET A 1 -31.44 9.43 105.42
C MET A 1 -31.74 8.59 104.19
N LYS A 2 -30.68 8.08 103.54
CA LYS A 2 -30.60 6.96 102.57
C LYS A 2 -30.82 7.26 101.07
N LYS A 3 -29.65 7.48 100.45
CA LYS A 3 -29.20 7.20 99.07
C LYS A 3 -29.92 6.06 98.33
N ARG A 4 -30.22 6.29 97.05
CA ARG A 4 -30.29 5.33 95.91
C ARG A 4 -29.93 6.14 94.65
N ILE A 5 -28.70 6.15 94.13
CA ILE A 5 -27.94 5.14 93.35
C ILE A 5 -28.69 4.62 92.12
N LEU A 6 -28.11 4.95 90.94
CA LEU A 6 -28.23 4.36 89.58
C LEU A 6 -29.57 4.55 88.85
N ALA A 7 -29.62 4.85 87.55
CA ALA A 7 -28.77 4.29 86.49
C ALA A 7 -28.50 5.26 85.34
N LEU A 8 -27.27 5.16 84.86
CA LEU A 8 -26.71 5.70 83.62
C LEU A 8 -27.32 4.91 82.44
N VAL A 9 -28.19 5.53 81.64
CA VAL A 9 -28.51 5.01 80.30
C VAL A 9 -27.82 5.96 79.32
N GLY A 10 -26.56 5.65 79.05
CA GLY A 10 -25.85 6.23 77.92
C GLY A 10 -26.57 5.79 76.65
N MET A 11 -27.37 6.67 76.08
CA MET A 11 -27.86 6.53 74.72
C MET A 11 -26.61 6.59 73.82
N ALA A 12 -26.06 5.43 73.48
CA ALA A 12 -25.10 5.32 72.40
C ALA A 12 -25.86 5.74 71.13
N ALA A 13 -25.78 7.03 70.80
CA ALA A 13 -26.19 7.52 69.50
C ALA A 13 -25.34 6.76 68.49
N LEU A 14 -25.97 5.80 67.81
CA LEU A 14 -25.44 5.19 66.60
C LEU A 14 -25.19 6.35 65.64
N LEU A 15 -23.93 6.80 65.57
CA LEU A 15 -23.43 7.64 64.49
C LEU A 15 -23.48 6.74 63.25
N ALA A 16 -24.64 6.70 62.60
CA ALA A 16 -24.75 6.22 61.24
C ALA A 16 -23.92 7.18 60.38
N SER A 17 -22.65 6.87 60.22
CA SER A 17 -21.80 7.46 59.18
C SER A 17 -22.42 7.07 57.83
N GLY A 18 -23.38 7.85 57.38
CA GLY A 18 -23.88 7.78 56.02
C GLY A 18 -22.70 7.98 55.08
N SER A 19 -22.24 6.92 54.43
CA SER A 19 -21.25 7.02 53.37
C SER A 19 -21.90 7.82 52.24
N ASN A 20 -21.47 9.06 52.03
CA ASN A 20 -21.89 9.83 50.86
C ASN A 20 -21.33 9.14 49.62
N ALA A 21 -22.17 8.39 48.90
CA ALA A 21 -21.81 7.81 47.61
C ALA A 21 -21.91 8.90 46.54
N TYR A 22 -20.76 9.27 45.96
CA TYR A 22 -20.70 10.17 44.81
C TYR A 22 -20.50 9.33 43.55
N ALA A 23 -21.40 9.47 42.59
CA ALA A 23 -21.25 8.88 41.26
C ALA A 23 -20.95 9.99 40.26
N ALA A 24 -20.01 9.73 39.35
CA ALA A 24 -19.71 10.58 38.21
C ALA A 24 -19.79 9.75 36.93
N THR A 25 -20.30 10.37 35.86
CA THR A 25 -20.42 9.71 34.56
C THR A 25 -19.11 9.86 33.78
N GLY A 26 -18.52 8.74 33.38
CA GLY A 26 -17.41 8.73 32.41
C GLY A 26 -17.94 8.62 30.99
N HIS A 27 -17.26 9.26 30.03
CA HIS A 27 -17.54 9.10 28.60
C HIS A 27 -16.44 8.26 27.95
N ALA A 28 -16.85 7.34 27.08
CA ALA A 28 -15.94 6.56 26.23
C ALA A 28 -16.24 6.88 24.76
N THR A 29 -15.20 7.07 23.96
CA THR A 29 -15.31 7.36 22.52
C THR A 29 -14.32 6.49 21.73
N ALA A 30 -14.65 6.24 20.47
CA ALA A 30 -13.77 5.59 19.49
C ALA A 30 -14.01 6.22 18.11
N THR A 31 -12.97 6.23 17.28
CA THR A 31 -13.05 6.65 15.87
C THR A 31 -12.63 5.46 15.02
N ILE A 32 -13.45 5.11 14.03
CA ILE A 32 -13.18 4.02 13.09
C ILE A 32 -12.80 4.65 11.75
N ALA A 33 -11.61 4.30 11.25
CA ALA A 33 -11.18 4.70 9.93
C ALA A 33 -11.89 3.90 8.84
N GLY A 34 -12.07 4.50 7.67
CA GLY A 34 -12.49 3.82 6.46
C GLY A 34 -11.50 2.74 6.02
N ALA A 35 -11.97 1.83 5.17
CA ALA A 35 -11.09 0.82 4.58
C ALA A 35 -10.13 1.48 3.57
N LEU A 36 -8.83 1.21 3.70
CA LEU A 36 -7.84 1.56 2.70
C LEU A 36 -7.78 0.45 1.63
N THR A 37 -7.97 0.80 0.37
CA THR A 37 -7.90 -0.14 -0.75
C THR A 37 -6.90 0.32 -1.80
N VAL A 38 -6.33 -0.64 -2.52
CA VAL A 38 -5.50 -0.40 -3.71
C VAL A 38 -5.94 -1.35 -4.82
N SER A 39 -6.06 -0.83 -6.03
CA SER A 39 -6.39 -1.62 -7.21
C SER A 39 -5.67 -1.10 -8.44
N GLN A 40 -5.21 -2.00 -9.30
CA GLN A 40 -4.65 -1.61 -10.59
C GLN A 40 -5.74 -1.09 -11.52
N ASP A 41 -5.48 0.03 -12.18
CA ASP A 41 -6.34 0.58 -13.22
C ASP A 41 -6.02 -0.11 -14.56
N ALA A 42 -6.65 -1.25 -14.85
CA ALA A 42 -6.30 -2.04 -16.03
C ALA A 42 -6.59 -1.36 -17.39
N ASP A 43 -7.45 -0.33 -17.40
CA ASP A 43 -7.95 0.32 -18.63
C ASP A 43 -7.22 1.64 -18.95
N GLY A 44 -6.27 2.07 -18.10
CA GLY A 44 -5.56 3.32 -18.26
C GLY A 44 -4.72 3.39 -19.53
N VAL A 45 -5.18 4.11 -20.55
CA VAL A 45 -4.36 4.49 -21.72
C VAL A 45 -3.21 5.37 -21.22
N ASN A 46 -1.96 4.90 -21.32
CA ASN A 46 -0.76 5.53 -20.71
C ASN A 46 -0.72 5.49 -19.17
N GLY A 47 -1.18 4.38 -18.59
CA GLY A 47 -1.02 4.17 -17.16
C GLY A 47 -1.38 2.79 -16.66
N GLY A 48 -2.13 1.94 -17.34
CA GLY A 48 -2.76 0.82 -16.64
C GLY A 48 -1.83 -0.31 -16.18
N VAL A 49 -1.35 -1.08 -17.14
CA VAL A 49 -0.43 -2.20 -16.88
C VAL A 49 1.01 -1.80 -17.21
N LEU A 50 1.94 -2.23 -16.37
CA LEU A 50 3.37 -2.04 -16.62
C LEU A 50 3.75 -2.79 -17.90
N THR A 51 4.05 -2.03 -18.94
CA THR A 51 4.31 -2.55 -20.28
C THR A 51 5.70 -2.10 -20.73
N PHE A 52 6.60 -3.05 -20.95
CA PHE A 52 7.97 -2.78 -21.42
C PHE A 52 8.07 -2.59 -22.94
N GLY A 53 6.97 -2.78 -23.67
CA GLY A 53 6.88 -2.56 -25.11
C GLY A 53 7.19 -3.80 -25.95
N HIS A 54 7.37 -3.60 -27.25
CA HIS A 54 7.77 -4.66 -28.18
C HIS A 54 9.28 -4.62 -28.41
N ILE A 55 9.97 -5.63 -27.88
CA ILE A 55 11.42 -5.65 -27.69
C ILE A 55 12.07 -6.62 -28.68
N ILE A 56 13.09 -6.14 -29.39
CA ILE A 56 14.00 -6.95 -30.19
C ILE A 56 15.31 -7.09 -29.40
N PRO A 57 15.64 -8.29 -28.90
CA PRO A 57 16.88 -8.51 -28.16
C PRO A 57 18.09 -8.47 -29.10
N ASP A 58 19.23 -8.04 -28.57
CA ASP A 58 20.50 -8.25 -29.27
C ASP A 58 20.89 -9.74 -29.26
N ALA A 59 21.64 -10.18 -30.28
CA ALA A 59 22.02 -11.57 -30.43
C ALA A 59 23.08 -12.02 -29.41
N GLU A 60 23.98 -11.12 -29.01
CA GLU A 60 25.18 -11.45 -28.25
C GLU A 60 25.25 -10.72 -26.89
N THR A 61 24.59 -9.57 -26.78
CA THR A 61 24.70 -8.66 -25.63
C THR A 61 23.40 -8.65 -24.83
N PRO A 62 23.41 -9.03 -23.54
CA PRO A 62 22.26 -8.82 -22.67
C PRO A 62 21.94 -7.32 -22.55
N GLY A 63 20.66 -7.00 -22.54
CA GLY A 63 20.18 -5.64 -22.51
C GLY A 63 19.10 -5.40 -21.47
N THR A 64 18.61 -4.16 -21.42
CA THR A 64 17.61 -3.76 -20.42
C THR A 64 16.62 -2.77 -21.01
N VAL A 65 15.40 -2.82 -20.49
CA VAL A 65 14.36 -1.82 -20.75
C VAL A 65 13.90 -1.23 -19.43
N THR A 66 13.95 0.08 -19.30
CA THR A 66 13.47 0.80 -18.12
C THR A 66 12.22 1.59 -18.48
N VAL A 67 11.17 1.43 -17.70
CA VAL A 67 9.96 2.24 -17.75
C VAL A 67 9.85 2.93 -16.39
N ALA A 68 10.11 4.22 -16.33
CA ALA A 68 10.03 4.98 -15.09
C ALA A 68 8.58 5.27 -14.71
N ALA A 69 8.30 5.41 -13.41
CA ALA A 69 6.97 5.79 -12.93
C ALA A 69 6.51 7.18 -13.44
N SER A 70 7.45 8.04 -13.84
CA SER A 70 7.19 9.34 -14.50
C SER A 70 6.72 9.21 -15.95
N GLY A 71 6.82 8.01 -16.55
CA GLY A 71 6.58 7.77 -17.98
C GLY A 71 7.80 7.97 -18.88
N THR A 72 8.97 8.29 -18.32
CA THR A 72 10.23 8.31 -19.08
C THR A 72 10.71 6.88 -19.32
N ASN A 73 11.12 6.57 -20.55
CA ASN A 73 11.60 5.24 -20.93
C ASN A 73 13.07 5.31 -21.36
N ASP A 74 13.82 4.24 -21.09
CA ASP A 74 15.21 4.08 -21.49
C ASP A 74 15.49 2.62 -21.88
N SER A 75 16.47 2.39 -22.75
CA SER A 75 16.85 1.06 -23.21
C SER A 75 18.33 0.95 -23.52
N PHE A 76 18.90 -0.21 -23.19
CA PHE A 76 20.31 -0.53 -23.45
C PHE A 76 20.40 -1.90 -24.12
N ALA A 77 21.22 -2.01 -25.18
CA ALA A 77 21.49 -3.25 -25.92
C ALA A 77 20.22 -4.04 -26.33
N VAL A 78 19.14 -3.33 -26.62
CA VAL A 78 17.89 -3.84 -27.20
C VAL A 78 17.31 -2.76 -28.11
N THR A 79 16.44 -3.14 -29.03
CA THR A 79 15.60 -2.19 -29.77
C THR A 79 14.16 -2.30 -29.28
N VAL A 80 13.57 -1.19 -28.84
CA VAL A 80 12.14 -1.12 -28.49
C VAL A 80 11.39 -0.44 -29.63
N THR A 81 10.37 -1.12 -30.17
CA THR A 81 9.57 -0.61 -31.29
C THR A 81 8.26 0.02 -30.79
N THR A 82 7.60 0.79 -31.65
CA THR A 82 6.33 1.46 -31.34
C THR A 82 5.08 0.57 -31.50
N GLN A 83 5.24 -0.73 -31.80
CA GLN A 83 4.10 -1.64 -31.95
C GLN A 83 3.32 -1.81 -30.63
N ILE A 84 4.03 -1.77 -29.51
CA ILE A 84 3.44 -1.79 -28.16
C ILE A 84 4.06 -0.64 -27.40
N THR A 85 3.22 0.31 -26.99
CA THR A 85 3.63 1.49 -26.22
C THR A 85 4.11 1.09 -24.83
N GLN A 86 5.26 1.63 -24.42
CA GLN A 86 5.76 1.51 -23.06
C GLN A 86 4.92 2.35 -22.11
N SER A 87 4.55 1.78 -20.96
CA SER A 87 3.74 2.48 -19.96
C SER A 87 4.06 1.97 -18.55
N PRO A 88 4.18 2.86 -17.54
CA PRO A 88 4.13 2.42 -16.15
C PRO A 88 2.76 1.84 -15.81
N ALA A 89 2.68 1.07 -14.73
CA ALA A 89 1.41 0.67 -14.13
C ALA A 89 0.82 1.79 -13.28
N GLN A 90 -0.50 1.81 -13.09
CA GLN A 90 -1.25 2.82 -12.37
C GLN A 90 -2.14 2.12 -11.40
N PHE A 91 -2.12 2.61 -10.17
CA PHE A 91 -2.92 2.09 -9.09
C PHE A 91 -3.80 3.22 -8.57
N ALA A 92 -5.08 2.90 -8.40
CA ALA A 92 -6.00 3.70 -7.63
C ALA A 92 -5.89 3.29 -6.16
N VAL A 93 -5.91 4.29 -5.29
CA VAL A 93 -5.98 4.10 -3.84
C VAL A 93 -7.19 4.86 -3.31
N SER A 94 -7.94 4.26 -2.40
CA SER A 94 -9.08 4.92 -1.75
C SER A 94 -9.10 4.66 -0.25
N GLY A 95 -9.57 5.64 0.51
CA GLY A 95 -9.62 5.62 1.97
C GLY A 95 -10.17 6.93 2.53
N ASP A 96 -9.95 7.22 3.81
CA ASP A 96 -10.37 8.49 4.42
C ASP A 96 -9.65 9.71 3.82
N SER A 97 -10.42 10.73 3.45
CA SER A 97 -9.88 12.00 2.91
C SER A 97 -8.96 12.70 3.91
N GLY A 98 -7.89 13.31 3.41
CA GLY A 98 -6.90 14.06 4.20
C GLY A 98 -5.89 13.17 4.93
N THR A 99 -5.95 11.85 4.79
CA THR A 99 -5.00 10.93 5.43
C THR A 99 -3.79 10.65 4.55
N GLY A 100 -2.64 10.43 5.19
CA GLY A 100 -1.42 9.99 4.54
C GLY A 100 -1.40 8.47 4.37
N TYR A 101 -0.76 8.00 3.31
CA TYR A 101 -0.47 6.58 3.11
C TYR A 101 0.97 6.37 2.65
N SER A 102 1.44 5.14 2.81
CA SER A 102 2.73 4.67 2.29
C SER A 102 2.51 3.48 1.36
N VAL A 103 3.39 3.36 0.36
CA VAL A 103 3.39 2.30 -0.63
C VAL A 103 4.65 1.46 -0.44
N THR A 104 4.48 0.15 -0.36
CA THR A 104 5.59 -0.81 -0.45
C THR A 104 5.58 -1.44 -1.83
N LEU A 105 6.71 -1.32 -2.53
CA LEU A 105 6.95 -1.91 -3.84
C LEU A 105 7.70 -3.24 -3.69
N PRO A 106 7.55 -4.18 -4.64
CA PRO A 106 8.27 -5.44 -4.60
C PRO A 106 9.75 -5.23 -4.94
N GLY A 107 10.62 -6.08 -4.38
CA GLY A 107 12.04 -6.04 -4.73
C GLY A 107 12.32 -6.55 -6.15
N ALA A 108 11.56 -7.55 -6.60
CA ALA A 108 11.66 -8.13 -7.93
C ALA A 108 10.34 -8.80 -8.34
N ALA A 109 10.18 -9.03 -9.64
CA ALA A 109 9.17 -9.89 -10.23
C ALA A 109 9.76 -10.66 -11.42
N THR A 110 9.00 -11.59 -11.97
CA THR A 110 9.44 -12.42 -13.11
C THR A 110 8.38 -12.40 -14.20
N LEU A 111 8.81 -12.24 -15.45
CA LEU A 111 7.96 -12.50 -16.61
C LEU A 111 8.28 -13.87 -17.18
N HIS A 112 7.23 -14.66 -17.41
CA HIS A 112 7.31 -16.00 -17.95
C HIS A 112 6.86 -16.02 -19.41
N LYS A 113 7.60 -16.73 -20.27
CA LYS A 113 7.17 -16.96 -21.65
C LYS A 113 5.87 -17.77 -21.67
N THR A 114 4.83 -17.20 -22.27
CA THR A 114 3.52 -17.82 -22.37
C THR A 114 3.55 -19.01 -23.33
N GLY A 115 2.98 -20.14 -22.91
CA GLY A 115 2.89 -21.36 -23.73
C GLY A 115 4.23 -22.10 -23.92
N ALA A 116 5.27 -21.77 -23.17
CA ALA A 116 6.56 -22.44 -23.28
C ALA A 116 6.60 -23.77 -22.50
N LEU A 117 7.20 -24.80 -23.09
CA LEU A 117 7.46 -26.09 -22.42
C LEU A 117 8.71 -26.05 -21.51
N VAL A 118 9.57 -25.05 -21.72
CA VAL A 118 10.78 -24.82 -20.92
C VAL A 118 10.68 -23.43 -20.33
N ILE A 119 10.96 -23.31 -19.03
CA ILE A 119 10.98 -22.04 -18.31
C ILE A 119 12.00 -21.11 -18.97
N THR A 120 11.50 -20.00 -19.50
CA THR A 120 12.29 -18.93 -20.10
C THR A 120 11.80 -17.65 -19.45
N ASP A 121 12.58 -17.16 -18.50
CA ASP A 121 12.18 -16.11 -17.58
C ASP A 121 12.96 -14.83 -17.81
N MET A 122 12.32 -13.71 -17.51
CA MET A 122 12.94 -12.39 -17.52
C MET A 122 12.74 -11.74 -16.15
N ALA A 123 13.82 -11.22 -15.58
CA ALA A 123 13.75 -10.56 -14.28
C ALA A 123 13.29 -9.10 -14.43
N VAL A 124 12.36 -8.69 -13.57
CA VAL A 124 11.95 -7.30 -13.38
C VAL A 124 12.44 -6.83 -12.02
N THR A 125 13.19 -5.74 -11.98
CA THR A 125 13.82 -5.21 -10.77
C THR A 125 13.70 -3.68 -10.73
N ASN A 126 14.21 -3.06 -9.67
CA ASN A 126 14.26 -1.60 -9.52
C ASN A 126 12.89 -0.94 -9.66
N PHE A 127 11.89 -1.49 -8.96
CA PHE A 127 10.56 -0.90 -8.91
C PHE A 127 10.64 0.49 -8.28
N THR A 128 9.96 1.46 -8.90
CA THR A 128 9.87 2.85 -8.46
C THR A 128 8.43 3.31 -8.51
N SER A 129 8.05 4.25 -7.64
CA SER A 129 6.79 4.97 -7.77
C SER A 129 7.04 6.43 -8.14
N ASN A 130 6.00 7.13 -8.60
CA ASN A 130 6.05 8.58 -8.81
C ASN A 130 5.84 9.40 -7.53
N LEU A 131 5.70 8.74 -6.38
CA LEU A 131 5.53 9.36 -5.08
C LEU A 131 6.90 9.66 -4.45
N ILE A 132 7.00 10.78 -3.75
CA ILE A 132 8.18 11.11 -2.94
C ILE A 132 8.24 10.13 -1.77
N ASP A 133 9.38 9.43 -1.61
CA ASP A 133 9.62 8.42 -0.58
C ASP A 133 8.55 7.31 -0.51
N ASN A 134 7.87 7.02 -1.63
CA ASN A 134 6.73 6.12 -1.70
C ASN A 134 5.58 6.49 -0.74
N LYS A 135 5.36 7.80 -0.51
CA LYS A 135 4.30 8.32 0.36
C LYS A 135 3.37 9.26 -0.40
N GLY A 136 2.08 9.17 -0.11
CA GLY A 136 1.04 10.01 -0.69
C GLY A 136 0.03 10.49 0.34
N THR A 137 -0.86 11.38 -0.08
CA THR A 137 -1.98 11.89 0.73
C THR A 137 -3.25 11.81 -0.09
N LEU A 138 -4.34 11.32 0.52
CA LEU A 138 -5.67 11.28 -0.09
C LEU A 138 -6.34 12.66 -0.02
N SER A 139 -5.82 13.62 -0.78
CA SER A 139 -6.26 15.01 -0.76
C SER A 139 -7.62 15.24 -1.44
N ASP A 140 -8.10 14.28 -2.23
CA ASP A 140 -9.43 14.33 -2.82
C ASP A 140 -10.50 14.24 -1.70
N PRO A 141 -11.56 15.07 -1.72
CA PRO A 141 -12.63 15.02 -0.72
C PRO A 141 -13.37 13.67 -0.64
N ALA A 142 -13.39 12.90 -1.72
CA ALA A 142 -13.90 11.52 -1.76
C ALA A 142 -12.87 10.48 -1.29
N GLY A 143 -11.69 10.93 -0.86
CA GLY A 143 -10.64 10.06 -0.34
C GLY A 143 -9.97 9.20 -1.40
N GLN A 144 -9.90 9.69 -2.64
CA GLN A 144 -9.28 8.99 -3.77
C GLN A 144 -7.89 9.54 -4.09
N GLY A 145 -7.05 8.67 -4.63
CA GLY A 145 -5.73 9.01 -5.14
C GLY A 145 -5.27 8.03 -6.20
N THR A 146 -4.22 8.41 -6.91
CA THR A 146 -3.54 7.51 -7.84
C THR A 146 -2.03 7.63 -7.70
N PHE A 147 -1.32 6.55 -8.00
CA PHE A 147 0.12 6.56 -8.17
C PHE A 147 0.52 5.62 -9.31
N LYS A 148 1.70 5.88 -9.88
CA LYS A 148 2.27 5.08 -10.96
C LYS A 148 3.46 4.29 -10.46
N VAL A 149 3.67 3.10 -11.02
CA VAL A 149 4.78 2.21 -10.73
C VAL A 149 5.52 1.88 -12.02
N GLY A 150 6.81 2.15 -12.03
CA GLY A 150 7.76 1.79 -13.08
C GLY A 150 8.75 0.73 -12.59
N ALA A 151 9.50 0.13 -13.50
CA ALA A 151 10.55 -0.84 -13.17
C ALA A 151 11.55 -1.01 -14.33
N LYS A 152 12.52 -1.89 -14.14
CA LYS A 152 13.53 -2.28 -15.12
C LYS A 152 13.42 -3.76 -15.46
N LEU A 153 13.33 -4.08 -16.74
CA LEU A 153 13.35 -5.43 -17.28
C LEU A 153 14.77 -5.78 -17.75
N ALA A 154 15.25 -6.96 -17.36
CA ALA A 154 16.44 -7.58 -17.92
C ALA A 154 16.08 -8.47 -19.11
N VAL A 155 16.81 -8.33 -20.22
CA VAL A 155 16.62 -9.08 -21.46
C VAL A 155 17.91 -9.83 -21.76
N ALA A 156 17.88 -11.15 -21.80
CA ALA A 156 19.07 -11.92 -22.15
C ALA A 156 19.46 -11.72 -23.62
N ALA A 157 20.74 -11.96 -23.94
CA ALA A 157 21.16 -12.09 -25.32
C ALA A 157 20.38 -13.24 -25.99
N ALA A 158 19.97 -13.05 -27.23
CA ALA A 158 19.16 -13.99 -27.99
C ALA A 158 17.90 -14.47 -27.23
N GLN A 159 17.29 -13.59 -26.41
CA GLN A 159 16.04 -13.89 -25.69
C GLN A 159 15.00 -14.48 -26.66
N PRO A 160 14.46 -15.69 -26.41
CA PRO A 160 13.52 -16.32 -27.35
C PRO A 160 12.28 -15.45 -27.61
N SER A 161 11.87 -15.33 -28.86
CA SER A 161 10.66 -14.57 -29.22
C SER A 161 9.40 -15.20 -28.61
N GLY A 162 8.46 -14.35 -28.18
CA GLY A 162 7.19 -14.74 -27.59
C GLY A 162 6.62 -13.67 -26.68
N VAL A 163 5.43 -13.93 -26.16
CA VAL A 163 4.79 -13.06 -25.15
C VAL A 163 5.26 -13.47 -23.77
N TYR A 164 5.71 -12.51 -22.98
CA TYR A 164 6.16 -12.71 -21.60
C TYR A 164 5.22 -11.99 -20.66
N ASN A 165 4.67 -12.71 -19.68
CA ASN A 165 3.69 -12.18 -18.72
C ASN A 165 4.11 -12.50 -17.29
N GLY A 166 3.78 -11.60 -16.36
CA GLY A 166 4.04 -11.78 -14.94
C GLY A 166 3.24 -10.77 -14.13
N THR A 167 3.20 -10.97 -12.82
CA THR A 167 2.50 -10.10 -11.87
C THR A 167 3.46 -9.64 -10.78
N PHE A 168 3.13 -8.52 -10.15
CA PHE A 168 3.85 -8.00 -9.01
C PHE A 168 2.86 -7.34 -8.06
N ASP A 169 3.11 -7.46 -6.75
CA ASP A 169 2.20 -6.96 -5.72
C ASP A 169 2.68 -5.62 -5.17
N VAL A 170 1.74 -4.73 -4.90
CA VAL A 170 1.96 -3.47 -4.19
C VAL A 170 1.10 -3.47 -2.92
N THR A 171 1.63 -2.92 -1.84
CA THR A 171 0.90 -2.80 -0.57
C THR A 171 0.77 -1.34 -0.18
N VAL A 172 -0.41 -0.95 0.30
CA VAL A 172 -0.68 0.39 0.84
C VAL A 172 -1.05 0.29 2.32
N LEU A 173 -0.56 1.24 3.12
CA LEU A 173 -0.86 1.35 4.55
C LEU A 173 -1.07 2.81 4.92
N TYR A 174 -2.03 3.08 5.81
CA TYR A 174 -2.16 4.39 6.44
C TYR A 174 -0.90 4.77 7.21
N GLN A 175 -0.71 6.08 7.41
CA GLN A 175 0.33 6.64 8.24
C GLN A 175 -0.21 7.46 9.41
#